data_AF-A0AAE5CRB0-F1
#
_entry.id   AF-A0AAE5CRB0-F1
#
_cell.length_a   1.000
_cell.length_b   1.000
_cell.length_c   1.000
_cell.angle_alpha   90.00
_cell.angle_beta   90.00
_cell.angle_gamma   90.00
#
_symmetry.space_group_name_H-M   'P 1'
#
loop_
_entity.id
_entity.type
_entity.pdbx_description
1 polymer ?
#
loop_
_entity_poly.entity_id
_entity_poly.type
_entity_poly.pdbx_seq_one_letter_code
_entity_poly.pdbx_strand_id
1 'polypeptide(L)'
;MLNFREPIDEKRRDEIVEAIAQKAKQYGLAVPAIFFLEMNKPLSYIGGQVMHFFSPMIGVFFETFEDYAYFFDDRKNVELLIQRIEAIAMEEEEERKRQKALKQAEKQKKSGTSMLDDALKMEPRDADAEK
;
A
#
# COMPACT_ATOMS: atom_id res chain seq x y z
N MET A 1 -35.28 25.10 -1.50
CA MET A 1 -34.85 24.39 -2.72
C MET A 1 -33.96 23.25 -2.27
N LEU A 2 -34.23 22.02 -2.70
CA LEU A 2 -33.33 20.89 -2.43
C LEU A 2 -32.05 21.14 -3.24
N ASN A 3 -30.94 21.42 -2.55
CA ASN A 3 -29.63 21.54 -3.18
C ASN A 3 -29.18 20.13 -3.57
N PHE A 4 -29.43 19.73 -4.81
CA PHE A 4 -28.75 18.58 -5.40
C PHE A 4 -27.29 18.99 -5.58
N ARG A 5 -26.40 18.50 -4.71
CA ARG A 5 -24.96 18.73 -4.84
C ARG A 5 -24.45 18.05 -6.11
N GLU A 6 -23.50 18.70 -6.79
CA GLU A 6 -22.97 18.22 -8.06
C GLU A 6 -22.08 16.97 -7.85
N PRO A 7 -21.96 16.09 -8.86
CA PRO A 7 -20.99 14.99 -8.84
C PRO A 7 -19.58 15.52 -8.54
N ILE A 8 -18.77 14.72 -7.84
CA ILE A 8 -17.37 15.09 -7.58
C ILE A 8 -16.58 15.26 -8.89
N ASP A 9 -15.70 16.25 -8.92
CA ASP A 9 -14.77 16.42 -10.05
C ASP A 9 -13.62 15.39 -10.01
N GLU A 10 -12.89 15.29 -11.11
CA GLU A 10 -11.79 14.33 -11.24
C GLU A 10 -10.68 14.55 -10.21
N LYS A 11 -10.40 15.82 -9.88
CA LYS A 11 -9.38 16.19 -8.91
C LYS A 11 -9.76 15.67 -7.52
N ARG A 12 -11.01 15.88 -7.11
CA ARG A 12 -11.54 15.45 -5.82
C ARG A 12 -11.61 13.94 -5.72
N ARG A 13 -12.02 13.26 -6.80
CA ARG A 13 -11.95 11.80 -6.91
C ARG A 13 -10.53 11.30 -6.65
N ASP A 14 -9.53 11.89 -7.30
CA ASP A 14 -8.14 11.45 -7.17
C ASP A 14 -7.58 11.71 -5.77
N GLU A 15 -7.95 12.83 -5.14
CA GLU A 15 -7.65 13.11 -3.73
C GLU A 15 -8.22 12.04 -2.79
N ILE A 16 -9.46 11.60 -3.03
CA ILE A 16 -10.12 10.54 -2.26
C ILE A 16 -9.41 9.20 -2.46
N VAL A 17 -9.09 8.84 -3.71
CA VAL A 17 -8.32 7.63 -4.05
C VAL A 17 -7.01 7.60 -3.27
N GLU A 18 -6.23 8.68 -3.35
CA GLU A 18 -4.93 8.74 -2.70
C GLU A 18 -5.06 8.71 -1.18
N ALA A 19 -6.02 9.44 -0.60
CA ALA A 19 -6.24 9.46 0.84
C ALA A 19 -6.58 8.07 1.38
N ILE A 20 -7.48 7.32 0.72
CA ILE A 20 -7.85 5.97 1.14
C ILE A 20 -6.70 4.99 0.93
N ALA A 21 -6.01 5.06 -0.22
CA ALA A 21 -4.89 4.17 -0.52
C ALA A 21 -3.72 4.34 0.48
N GLN A 22 -3.39 5.58 0.85
CA GLN A 22 -2.39 5.86 1.88
C GLN A 22 -2.81 5.36 3.26
N LYS A 23 -4.10 5.40 3.60
CA LYS A 23 -4.59 4.79 4.85
C LYS A 23 -4.46 3.26 4.81
N ALA A 24 -4.81 2.63 3.70
CA ALA A 24 -4.62 1.18 3.52
C ALA A 24 -3.13 0.79 3.69
N LYS A 25 -2.22 1.58 3.12
CA LYS A 25 -0.77 1.45 3.32
C LYS A 25 -0.37 1.60 4.79
N GLN A 26 -0.76 2.71 5.41
CA GLN A 26 -0.41 3.07 6.79
C GLN A 26 -0.77 1.96 7.79
N TYR A 27 -1.90 1.29 7.58
CA TYR A 27 -2.37 0.21 8.46
C TYR A 27 -1.98 -1.21 8.01
N GLY A 28 -1.26 -1.36 6.89
CA GLY A 28 -0.91 -2.67 6.35
C GLY A 28 -2.11 -3.48 5.85
N LEU A 29 -3.17 -2.79 5.40
CA LEU A 29 -4.45 -3.38 5.00
C LEU A 29 -4.62 -3.50 3.48
N ALA A 30 -3.57 -3.33 2.68
CA ALA A 30 -3.70 -3.32 1.22
C ALA A 30 -4.43 -4.57 0.66
N VAL A 31 -3.97 -5.77 1.03
CA VAL A 31 -4.57 -7.05 0.59
C VAL A 31 -6.02 -7.22 1.06
N PRO A 32 -6.37 -7.10 2.35
CA PRO A 32 -7.76 -7.21 2.79
C PRO A 32 -8.66 -6.09 2.24
N ALA A 33 -8.13 -4.88 2.01
CA ALA A 33 -8.87 -3.79 1.38
C ALA A 33 -9.21 -4.10 -0.07
N ILE A 34 -8.24 -4.57 -0.88
CA ILE A 34 -8.49 -5.00 -2.27
C ILE A 34 -9.57 -6.08 -2.31
N PHE A 35 -9.44 -7.11 -1.47
CA PHE A 35 -10.42 -8.20 -1.41
C PHE A 35 -11.83 -7.70 -1.06
N PHE A 36 -11.95 -6.86 -0.03
CA PHE A 36 -13.22 -6.27 0.37
C PHE A 36 -13.83 -5.41 -0.74
N LEU A 37 -13.01 -4.57 -1.39
CA LEU A 37 -13.47 -3.70 -2.46
C LEU A 37 -13.91 -4.51 -3.69
N GLU A 38 -13.18 -5.54 -4.11
CA GLU A 38 -13.58 -6.41 -5.22
C GLU A 38 -14.90 -7.14 -4.96
N MET A 39 -15.10 -7.65 -3.74
CA MET A 39 -16.36 -8.30 -3.35
C MET A 39 -17.56 -7.33 -3.39
N ASN A 40 -17.34 -6.08 -3.01
CA ASN A 40 -18.42 -5.09 -2.87
C ASN A 40 -18.55 -4.17 -4.10
N LYS A 41 -17.66 -4.29 -5.08
CA LYS A 41 -17.68 -3.53 -6.33
C LYS A 41 -19.02 -3.55 -7.08
N PRO A 42 -19.80 -4.66 -7.14
CA PRO A 42 -21.14 -4.66 -7.73
C PRO A 42 -22.17 -3.86 -6.92
N LEU A 43 -21.95 -3.69 -5.61
CA LEU A 43 -22.86 -2.97 -4.72
C LEU A 43 -22.73 -1.45 -4.85
N SER A 44 -21.70 -0.94 -5.54
CA SER A 44 -21.55 0.51 -5.86
C SER A 44 -22.85 1.10 -6.46
N TYR A 45 -23.57 0.33 -7.28
CA TYR A 45 -24.84 0.76 -7.88
C TYR A 45 -26.03 0.84 -6.89
N ILE A 46 -25.99 0.04 -5.82
CA ILE A 46 -27.03 -0.01 -4.76
C ILE A 46 -26.66 0.96 -3.62
N GLY A 47 -25.37 1.28 -3.48
CA GLY A 47 -24.81 2.22 -2.52
C GLY A 47 -25.47 3.58 -2.59
N GLY A 48 -25.62 4.16 -3.79
CA GLY A 48 -26.17 5.51 -3.94
C GLY A 48 -27.59 5.67 -3.42
N GLN A 49 -28.45 4.68 -3.63
CA GLN A 49 -29.81 4.74 -3.11
C GLN A 49 -29.85 4.61 -1.58
N VAL A 50 -29.00 3.75 -1.01
CA VAL A 50 -28.88 3.60 0.45
C VAL A 50 -28.26 4.85 1.07
N MET A 51 -27.23 5.43 0.46
CA MET A 51 -26.53 6.59 1.00
C MET A 51 -27.26 7.90 0.81
N HIS A 52 -27.99 8.10 -0.29
CA HIS A 52 -28.91 9.23 -0.44
C HIS A 52 -30.06 9.15 0.56
N PHE A 53 -30.56 7.95 0.88
CA PHE A 53 -31.57 7.76 1.92
C PHE A 53 -31.04 8.13 3.32
N PHE A 54 -29.79 7.78 3.65
CA PHE A 54 -29.18 8.11 4.96
C PHE A 54 -28.46 9.48 5.01
N SER A 55 -28.25 10.14 3.86
CA SER A 55 -27.55 11.42 3.74
C SER A 55 -28.11 12.53 4.65
N PRO A 56 -29.44 12.72 4.81
CA PRO A 56 -29.98 13.74 5.71
C PRO A 56 -29.64 13.53 7.19
N MET A 57 -29.35 12.29 7.60
CA MET A 57 -29.00 11.97 9.00
C MET A 57 -27.50 12.08 9.23
N ILE A 58 -26.66 11.69 8.26
CA ILE A 58 -25.20 11.70 8.38
C ILE A 58 -24.63 13.10 8.07
N GLY A 59 -25.23 13.83 7.12
CA GLY A 59 -24.80 15.17 6.70
C GLY A 59 -24.95 16.26 7.76
N VAL A 60 -25.72 16.01 8.83
CA VAL A 60 -25.80 16.90 10.01
C VAL A 60 -24.56 16.80 10.89
N PHE A 61 -23.82 15.67 10.83
CA PHE A 61 -22.63 15.42 11.64
C PHE A 61 -21.32 15.50 10.82
N PHE A 62 -21.38 15.34 9.50
CA PHE A 62 -20.20 15.31 8.62
C PHE A 62 -20.48 15.98 7.27
N GLU A 63 -19.97 17.21 7.06
CA GLU A 63 -20.01 17.88 5.75
C GLU A 63 -19.18 17.13 4.68
N THR A 64 -18.14 16.40 5.11
CA THR A 64 -17.19 15.70 4.25
C THR A 64 -17.68 14.36 3.71
N PHE A 65 -18.78 13.82 4.22
CA PHE A 65 -19.18 12.44 3.92
C PHE A 65 -19.78 12.28 2.51
N GLU A 66 -20.31 13.35 1.94
CA GLU A 66 -21.04 13.30 0.69
C GLU A 66 -20.14 13.05 -0.52
N ASP A 67 -18.93 13.62 -0.54
CA ASP A 67 -17.96 13.33 -1.61
C ASP A 67 -17.57 11.85 -1.64
N TYR A 68 -17.45 11.21 -0.47
CA TYR A 68 -17.19 9.78 -0.38
C TYR A 68 -18.38 8.95 -0.86
N ALA A 69 -19.61 9.38 -0.57
CA ALA A 69 -20.80 8.73 -1.11
C ALA A 69 -20.83 8.80 -2.65
N TYR A 70 -20.68 10.00 -3.22
CA TYR A 70 -20.57 10.18 -4.67
C TYR A 70 -19.41 9.38 -5.27
N PHE A 71 -18.29 9.29 -4.56
CA PHE A 71 -17.15 8.47 -4.98
C PHE A 71 -17.53 7.00 -5.09
N PHE A 72 -18.14 6.42 -4.06
CA PHE A 72 -18.46 4.98 -4.00
C PHE A 72 -19.66 4.57 -4.88
N ASP A 73 -20.45 5.52 -5.38
CA ASP A 73 -21.57 5.24 -6.29
C ASP A 73 -21.11 4.84 -7.70
N ASP A 74 -19.94 5.31 -8.14
CA ASP A 74 -19.36 4.91 -9.43
C ASP A 74 -18.41 3.72 -9.25
N ARG A 75 -18.77 2.58 -9.86
CA ARG A 75 -17.92 1.38 -9.91
C ARG A 75 -16.52 1.67 -10.48
N LYS A 76 -16.38 2.64 -11.38
CA LYS A 76 -15.07 3.04 -11.95
C LYS A 76 -14.17 3.69 -10.90
N ASN A 77 -14.73 4.45 -9.97
CA ASN A 77 -13.95 5.03 -8.87
C ASN A 77 -13.44 3.94 -7.91
N VAL A 78 -14.28 2.93 -7.64
CA VAL A 78 -13.87 1.75 -6.86
C VAL A 78 -12.77 0.97 -7.56
N GLU A 79 -12.85 0.79 -8.88
CA GLU A 79 -11.77 0.21 -9.69
C GLU A 79 -10.46 1.01 -9.58
N LEU A 80 -10.53 2.35 -9.74
CA LEU A 80 -9.35 3.23 -9.61
C LEU A 80 -8.71 3.11 -8.22
N LEU A 81 -9.53 3.03 -7.17
CA LEU A 81 -9.04 2.83 -5.81
C LEU A 81 -8.34 1.48 -5.64
N ILE A 82 -8.91 0.39 -6.16
CA ILE A 82 -8.31 -0.94 -6.10
C ILE A 82 -6.94 -0.93 -6.79
N GLN A 83 -6.87 -0.44 -8.02
CA GLN A 83 -5.63 -0.36 -8.79
C GLN A 83 -4.56 0.47 -8.07
N ARG A 84 -4.97 1.57 -7.42
CA ARG A 84 -4.02 2.38 -6.65
C ARG A 84 -3.49 1.63 -5.42
N ILE A 85 -4.34 0.93 -4.68
CA ILE A 85 -3.93 0.13 -3.52
C ILE A 85 -2.98 -1.01 -3.97
N GLU A 86 -3.28 -1.65 -5.10
CA GLU A 86 -2.42 -2.68 -5.71
C GLU A 86 -1.03 -2.13 -6.06
N ALA A 87 -0.98 -0.97 -6.73
CA ALA A 87 0.28 -0.31 -7.08
C ALA A 87 1.15 -0.03 -5.84
N ILE A 88 0.56 0.53 -4.78
CA ILE A 88 1.28 0.77 -3.52
C ILE A 88 1.79 -0.56 -2.91
N ALA A 89 0.97 -1.59 -2.90
CA ALA A 89 1.35 -2.89 -2.33
C ALA A 89 2.53 -3.52 -3.08
N MET A 90 2.55 -3.38 -4.41
CA MET A 90 3.66 -3.81 -5.26
C MET A 90 4.94 -3.01 -4.97
N GLU A 91 4.85 -1.69 -4.88
CA GLU A 91 5.96 -0.80 -4.50
C GLU A 91 6.57 -1.21 -3.15
N GLU A 92 5.74 -1.44 -2.12
CA GLU A 92 6.19 -1.86 -0.79
C GLU A 92 6.87 -3.24 -0.81
N GLU A 93 6.38 -4.17 -1.65
CA GLU A 93 6.98 -5.47 -1.81
C GLU A 93 8.35 -5.40 -2.50
N GLU A 94 8.45 -4.60 -3.56
CA GLU A 94 9.71 -4.35 -4.24
C GLU A 94 10.74 -3.71 -3.33
N GLU A 95 10.38 -2.67 -2.59
CA GLU A 95 11.25 -2.02 -1.61
C GLU A 95 11.73 -3.04 -0.58
N ARG A 96 10.83 -3.85 -0.02
CA ARG A 96 11.18 -4.89 0.94
C ARG A 96 12.12 -5.94 0.35
N LYS A 97 11.95 -6.34 -0.91
CA LYS A 97 12.86 -7.28 -1.62
C LYS A 97 14.24 -6.65 -1.84
N ARG A 98 14.30 -5.40 -2.32
CA ARG A 98 15.55 -4.65 -2.52
C ARG A 98 16.33 -4.51 -1.21
N GLN A 99 15.65 -4.13 -0.13
CA GLN A 99 16.27 -4.01 1.19
C GLN A 99 16.80 -5.35 1.72
N LYS A 100 16.08 -6.45 1.48
CA LYS A 100 16.57 -7.80 1.83
C LYS A 100 17.81 -8.18 1.02
N ALA A 101 17.84 -7.90 -0.28
CA ALA A 101 18.98 -8.19 -1.15
C ALA A 101 20.24 -7.40 -0.76
N LEU A 102 20.10 -6.10 -0.48
CA LEU A 102 21.20 -5.25 -0.01
C LEU A 102 21.79 -5.77 1.31
N LYS A 103 20.93 -6.07 2.29
CA LYS A 103 21.36 -6.64 3.59
C LYS A 103 22.06 -8.00 3.43
N GLN A 104 21.65 -8.83 2.47
CA GLN A 104 22.30 -10.10 2.19
C GLN A 104 23.68 -9.93 1.53
N ALA A 105 23.79 -9.02 0.56
CA ALA A 105 25.06 -8.72 -0.10
C ALA A 105 26.09 -8.12 0.88
N GLU A 106 25.66 -7.25 1.79
CA GLU A 106 26.53 -6.70 2.84
C GLU A 106 27.03 -7.77 3.82
N LYS A 107 26.15 -8.71 4.22
CA LYS A 107 26.53 -9.84 5.08
C LYS A 107 27.53 -10.76 4.40
N GLN A 108 27.35 -11.06 3.10
CA GLN A 108 28.27 -11.88 2.32
C GLN A 108 29.65 -11.22 2.18
N LYS A 109 29.71 -9.91 1.91
CA LYS A 109 30.98 -9.16 1.84
C LYS A 109 31.71 -9.18 3.18
N LYS A 110 31.03 -8.89 4.30
CA LYS A 110 31.63 -8.91 5.64
C LYS A 110 32.12 -10.31 6.04
N SER A 111 31.35 -11.36 5.74
CA SER A 111 31.77 -12.74 5.96
C SER A 111 32.99 -13.12 5.13
N GLY A 112 33.03 -12.73 3.85
CA GLY A 112 34.16 -13.01 2.96
C GLY A 112 35.43 -12.28 3.40
N THR A 113 35.33 -11.01 3.78
CA THR A 113 36.46 -10.24 4.32
C THR A 113 37.00 -10.85 5.62
N SER A 114 36.14 -11.25 6.56
CA SER A 114 36.58 -11.92 7.79
C SER A 114 37.34 -13.22 7.51
N MET A 115 36.85 -14.06 6.58
CA MET A 115 37.52 -15.31 6.24
C MET A 115 38.87 -15.09 5.56
N LEU A 116 38.99 -14.06 4.71
CA LEU A 116 40.26 -13.67 4.09
C LEU A 116 41.25 -13.15 5.14
N ASP A 117 40.79 -12.30 6.06
CA ASP A 117 41.60 -11.77 7.16
C ASP A 117 42.10 -12.88 8.10
N ASP A 118 41.27 -13.89 8.36
CA ASP A 118 41.63 -15.05 9.20
C ASP A 118 42.64 -15.97 8.48
N ALA A 119 42.48 -16.18 7.18
CA ALA A 119 43.40 -16.98 6.37
C ALA A 119 44.79 -16.32 6.22
N LEU A 120 44.84 -14.99 6.08
CA LEU A 120 46.08 -14.22 6.00
C LEU A 120 46.86 -14.19 7.34
N LYS A 121 46.18 -14.30 8.47
CA LYS A 121 46.80 -14.39 9.81
C LYS A 121 47.34 -15.79 10.13
N MET A 122 46.88 -16.80 9.42
CA MET A 122 47.48 -18.13 9.43
C MET A 122 48.66 -18.14 8.45
N GLU A 123 49.74 -17.42 8.78
CA GLU A 123 51.02 -17.76 8.15
C GLU A 123 51.36 -19.21 8.51
N PRO A 124 51.88 -20.01 7.55
CA PRO A 124 52.35 -21.35 7.86
C PRO A 124 53.46 -21.22 8.91
N ARG A 125 53.17 -21.59 10.16
CA ARG A 125 54.19 -21.80 11.18
C ARG A 125 55.08 -22.93 10.71
N ASP A 126 56.24 -22.54 10.20
CA ASP A 126 57.50 -23.27 10.09
C ASP A 126 57.35 -24.79 10.11
N ALA A 127 57.31 -25.38 8.91
CA ALA A 127 57.57 -26.80 8.71
C ALA A 127 59.08 -27.13 8.74
N ASP A 128 59.87 -26.35 9.47
CA ASP A 128 61.33 -26.50 9.62
C ASP A 128 61.69 -26.81 11.07
N ALA A 129 61.63 -28.10 11.43
CA ALA A 129 62.37 -28.81 12.48
C ALA A 129 61.66 -30.17 12.68
N GLU A 130 62.24 -31.36 12.56
CA GLU A 130 63.60 -31.81 12.83
C GLU A 130 64.02 -32.89 11.81
N LYS A 131 65.31 -32.91 11.49
CA LYS A 131 66.04 -34.01 10.84
C LYS A 131 66.61 -34.93 11.89
#